data_AF-A0A377TRG8-F1
#
_entry.id   AF-A0A377TRG8-F1
#
_cell.length_a   1.000
_cell.length_b   1.000
_cell.length_c   1.000
_cell.angle_alpha   90.00
_cell.angle_beta   90.00
_cell.angle_gamma   90.00
#
_symmetry.space_group_name_H-M   'P 1'
#
loop_
_entity.id
_entity.type
_entity.pdbx_description
1 polymer ?
#
loop_
_entity_poly.entity_id
_entity_poly.type
_entity_poly.pdbx_seq_one_letter_code
_entity_poly.pdbx_strand_id
1 'polypeptide(L)' 'MADILLLDNIDSFTYNLADQLRANGHNVVIYRNSVPAQALIERLGTMDNPVLMLSPGPGTRAKPAACLSC' A
#
# COMPACT_ATOMS: atom_id res chain seq x y z
N MET A 1 1.36 15.99 -6.32
CA MET A 1 2.28 14.98 -5.73
C MET A 1 1.55 14.36 -4.55
N ALA A 2 1.48 13.04 -4.46
CA ALA A 2 0.78 12.36 -3.35
C ALA A 2 1.78 11.49 -2.59
N ASP A 3 1.59 11.39 -1.28
CA ASP A 3 2.34 10.49 -0.41
C ASP A 3 1.64 9.13 -0.36
N ILE A 4 2.26 8.12 -0.93
CA ILE A 4 1.72 6.77 -1.04
C ILE A 4 2.41 5.88 -0.01
N LEU A 5 1.62 5.31 0.90
CA LEU A 5 2.05 4.24 1.78
C LEU A 5 1.64 2.92 1.14
N LEU A 6 2.63 2.15 0.67
CA LEU A 6 2.44 0.82 0.08
C LEU A 6 2.66 -0.25 1.15
N LEU A 7 1.59 -0.93 1.55
CA LEU A 7 1.65 -2.05 2.49
C LEU A 7 1.97 -3.35 1.75
N ASP A 8 3.18 -3.84 1.92
CA ASP A 8 3.72 -5.08 1.38
C ASP A 8 3.23 -6.29 2.19
N ASN A 9 2.45 -7.15 1.55
CA ASN A 9 1.98 -8.42 2.12
C ASN A 9 2.85 -9.62 1.69
N ILE A 10 4.17 -9.42 1.59
CA ILE A 10 5.16 -10.43 1.20
C ILE A 10 4.94 -10.87 -0.25
N ASP A 11 4.92 -9.89 -1.15
CA ASP A 11 4.67 -10.11 -2.56
C ASP A 11 5.87 -9.75 -3.43
N SER A 12 6.07 -10.52 -4.50
CA SER A 12 7.17 -10.31 -5.43
C SER A 12 6.99 -9.09 -6.33
N PHE A 13 5.79 -8.53 -6.45
CA PHE A 13 5.49 -7.40 -7.34
C PHE A 13 5.43 -6.04 -6.64
N THR A 14 5.54 -5.99 -5.31
CA THR A 14 5.51 -4.74 -4.52
C THR A 14 6.47 -3.68 -5.05
N TYR A 15 7.69 -4.07 -5.42
CA TYR A 15 8.70 -3.12 -5.91
C TYR A 15 8.39 -2.61 -7.32
N ASN A 16 7.77 -3.42 -8.18
CA ASN A 16 7.38 -2.98 -9.53
C ASN A 16 6.30 -1.89 -9.46
N LEU A 17 5.34 -2.04 -8.55
CA LEU A 17 4.33 -1.02 -8.28
C LEU A 17 4.95 0.26 -7.70
N ALA A 18 5.85 0.11 -6.73
CA ALA A 18 6.53 1.26 -6.14
C ALA A 18 7.36 2.03 -7.17
N ASP A 19 8.04 1.33 -8.09
CA ASP A 19 8.83 1.95 -9.15
C ASP A 19 7.96 2.75 -10.13
N GLN A 20 6.84 2.18 -10.59
CA GLN A 20 5.90 2.89 -11.46
C GLN A 20 5.33 4.13 -10.79
N LEU A 21 4.94 4.05 -9.52
CA LEU A 21 4.40 5.19 -8.78
C LEU A 21 5.45 6.29 -8.60
N ARG A 22 6.70 5.92 -8.30
CA ARG A 22 7.83 6.87 -8.22
C ARG A 22 8.13 7.50 -9.58
N ALA A 23 8.09 6.73 -10.66
CA ALA A 23 8.29 7.23 -12.03
C ALA A 23 7.21 8.26 -12.43
N ASN A 24 5.99 8.13 -11.88
CA ASN A 24 4.92 9.11 -12.03
C ASN A 24 5.06 10.34 -11.09
N GLY A 25 6.15 10.44 -10.34
CA GLY A 25 6.42 11.55 -9.44
C GLY A 25 5.68 11.49 -8.10
N HIS A 26 5.20 10.32 -7.67
CA HIS A 26 4.65 10.14 -6.32
C HIS A 26 5.75 9.77 -5.32
N ASN A 27 5.57 10.20 -4.07
CA ASN A 27 6.45 9.79 -2.99
C ASN A 27 5.92 8.47 -2.43
N VAL A 28 6.73 7.40 -2.47
CA VAL A 28 6.27 6.05 -2.11
C VAL A 28 7.10 5.49 -0.97
N VAL A 29 6.43 5.17 0.13
CA VAL A 29 6.99 4.54 1.32
C VAL A 29 6.42 3.13 1.46
N ILE A 30 7.28 2.13 1.61
CA ILE A 30 6.87 0.72 1.67
C ILE A 30 6.97 0.25 3.12
N TYR A 31 5.90 -0.33 3.64
CA TYR A 31 5.87 -1.00 4.95
C TYR A 31 5.42 -2.43 4.80
N ARG A 32 5.95 -3.36 5.60
CA ARG A 32 5.45 -4.74 5.63
C ARG A 32 4.23 -4.87 6.53
N ASN A 33 3.36 -5.82 6.21
CA ASN A 33 2.22 -6.23 7.06
C ASN A 33 2.63 -6.75 8.46
N SER A 34 3.91 -7.00 8.70
CA SER A 34 4.45 -7.31 10.04
C SER A 34 4.56 -6.10 10.96
N VAL A 35 4.43 -4.88 10.43
CA VAL A 35 4.53 -3.63 11.19
C VAL A 35 3.21 -3.35 11.91
N PRO A 36 3.24 -2.94 13.18
CA PRO A 36 2.02 -2.64 13.93
C PRO A 36 1.21 -1.51 13.28
N ALA A 37 -0.12 -1.68 13.26
CA ALA A 37 -1.07 -0.71 12.70
C ALA A 37 -0.89 0.70 13.26
N GLN A 38 -0.52 0.83 14.53
CA GLN A 38 -0.29 2.12 15.18
C GLN A 38 0.81 2.93 14.48
N ALA A 39 1.92 2.28 14.10
CA ALA A 39 3.02 2.94 13.40
C ALA A 39 2.62 3.37 11.97
N LEU A 40 1.74 2.63 11.31
CA LEU A 40 1.18 2.99 10.01
C LEU A 40 0.29 4.23 10.12
N ILE A 41 -0.57 4.29 11.14
CA ILE A 41 -1.45 5.44 11.41
C ILE A 41 -0.64 6.69 11.72
N GLU A 42 0.37 6.58 12.59
CA GLU A 42 1.28 7.68 12.91
C GLU A 42 1.99 8.18 11.65
N ARG A 43 2.44 7.27 10.79
CA ARG A 43 3.09 7.65 9.53
C ARG A 43 2.13 8.39 8.59
N LEU A 44 0.91 7.89 8.41
CA LEU A 44 -0.12 8.55 7.59
C LEU A 44 -0.45 9.95 8.12
N GLY A 45 -0.42 10.17 9.43
CA GLY A 45 -0.61 11.49 10.04
C GLY A 45 0.51 12.50 9.76
N THR A 46 1.67 12.04 9.28
CA THR A 46 2.81 12.90 8.91
C THR A 46 2.92 13.19 7.42
N MET A 47 2.00 12.66 6.62
CA MET A 47 2.02 12.72 5.15
C MET A 47 1.08 13.79 4.60
N ASP A 48 1.46 14.42 3.50
CA ASP A 48 0.65 15.39 2.77
C ASP A 48 -0.12 14.67 1.65
N ASN A 49 -1.45 14.70 1.73
CA ASN A 49 -2.36 13.95 0.84
C ASN A 49 -2.07 12.43 0.81
N PRO A 50 -2.23 11.74 1.95
CA PRO A 50 -1.86 10.33 2.10
C PRO A 50 -2.79 9.39 1.32
N VAL A 51 -2.18 8.45 0.60
CA VAL A 51 -2.85 7.35 -0.08
C VAL A 51 -2.32 6.04 0.47
N LEU A 52 -3.20 5.22 1.06
CA LEU A 52 -2.86 3.87 1.46
C LEU A 52 -3.11 2.90 0.30
N MET A 53 -2.07 2.18 -0.13
CA MET A 53 -2.15 1.17 -1.17
C MET A 53 -1.74 -0.19 -0.59
N LEU A 54 -2.51 -1.22 -0.89
CA LEU A 54 -2.22 -2.59 -0.44
C LEU A 54 -1.56 -3.33 -1.61
N SER A 55 -0.39 -3.95 -1.38
CA SER A 55 0.21 -4.80 -2.40
C SER A 55 -0.72 -5.97 -2.69
N PRO A 56 -0.78 -6.45 -3.95
CA PRO A 56 -1.25 -7.81 -4.18
C PRO A 56 -0.38 -8.75 -3.34
N GLY A 57 -0.91 -9.89 -2.89
CA GLY A 57 -0.13 -10.84 -2.11
C GLY A 57 -0.83 -12.19 -2.05
N PRO A 58 -0.08 -13.27 -1.80
CA PRO A 58 -0.63 -14.61 -1.73
C PRO A 58 -1.42 -14.76 -0.43
N GLY A 59 -2.72 -14.56 -0.50
CA GLY A 59 -3.60 -14.70 0.64
C GLY A 59 -5.06 -14.52 0.26
N THR A 60 -5.83 -15.58 0.41
CA THR A 60 -7.29 -15.50 0.38
C THR A 60 -7.70 -14.47 1.42
N ARG A 61 -8.21 -13.32 0.98
CA ARG A 61 -8.87 -12.37 1.89
C ARG A 61 -9.88 -13.18 2.70
N ALA A 62 -9.89 -13.06 4.03
CA ALA A 62 -10.89 -13.71 4.89
C ALA A 62 -12.34 -13.29 4.54
N LYS A 63 -12.50 -12.31 3.64
CA LYS A 63 -13.75 -11.95 2.99
C LYS A 63 -13.48 -11.67 1.50
N PRO A 64 -14.23 -12.24 0.56
CA PRO A 64 -14.21 -11.74 -0.81
C PRO A 64 -14.71 -10.29 -0.76
N ALA A 65 -13.87 -9.31 -1.11
CA ALA A 65 -14.44 -8.04 -1.56
C ALA A 65 -15.05 -8.37 -2.91
N ALA A 66 -16.36 -8.59 -2.88
CA ALA A 66 -17.17 -8.69 -4.08
C ALA A 66 -16.97 -7.39 -4.84
N CYS A 67 -16.23 -7.45 -5.95
CA CYS A 67 -16.50 -6.56 -7.06
C CYS A 67 -17.90 -6.95 -7.56
N LEU A 68 -18.92 -6.27 -7.05
CA LEU A 68 -20.26 -6.27 -7.65
C LEU A 68 -20.27 -5.18 -8.71
N SER A 69 -19.80 -5.55 -9.89
CA SER A 69 -20.23 -4.94 -11.15
C SER A 69 -21.09 -5.98 -11.86
N CYS A 70 -22.39 -5.94 -11.59
CA CYS A 70 -23.47 -6.43 -12.45
C CYS A 70 -24.70 -5.57 -12.16
#